data_AF-A0A7S0F1F1-F1
#
_entry.id   AF-A0A7S0F1F1-F1
#
_cell.length_a   1.000
_cell.length_b   1.000
_cell.length_c   1.000
_cell.angle_alpha   90.00
_cell.angle_beta   90.00
_cell.angle_gamma   90.00
#
_symmetry.space_group_name_H-M   'P 1'
#
loop_
_entity.id
_entity.type
_entity.pdbx_description
1 polymer ?
#
loop_
_entity_poly.entity_id
_entity_poly.type
_entity_poly.pdbx_seq_one_letter_code
_entity_poly.pdbx_strand_id
1 'polypeptide(L)'
;MKIQAFCCIFIIFCLDVTAGFLPRYARQIHVKGNAGTNSERIRIGDITCREAWFEQVLDHFSWHNDTRWQQRYYVCQETEDNSITPSTPIFFYCGNEGNVEMYIKNTGLMFENAKLFSAILIFAEHRYYGKSLPFGSDFSAASLRYLSHEQALGDYAVILDDFKRKHKMSRSKVIAFGGSYGGMLSAWFRMKYPHIVEGAVAASAPVLAFHSSAQGPWRSEKYWQ
;
A
#
# COMPACT_ATOMS: atom_id res chain seq x y z
N MET A 1 43.47 8.96 38.61
CA MET A 1 41.99 8.98 38.57
C MET A 1 41.54 7.90 37.60
N LYS A 2 40.92 6.84 38.11
CA LYS A 2 40.63 5.59 37.40
C LYS A 2 39.46 5.77 36.44
N ILE A 3 39.58 5.31 35.19
CA ILE A 3 38.44 4.96 34.34
C ILE A 3 38.65 3.50 33.96
N GLN A 4 37.90 2.62 34.62
CA GLN A 4 37.82 1.20 34.29
C GLN A 4 36.93 1.04 33.06
N ALA A 5 37.42 0.24 32.12
CA ALA A 5 36.65 -0.33 31.04
C ALA A 5 35.46 -1.12 31.59
N PHE A 6 34.24 -0.75 31.19
CA PHE A 6 33.09 -1.64 31.28
C PHE A 6 32.83 -2.21 29.89
N CYS A 7 33.22 -3.48 29.78
CA CYS A 7 32.93 -4.37 28.67
C CYS A 7 31.41 -4.56 28.59
N CYS A 8 30.78 -4.09 27.51
CA CYS A 8 29.39 -4.44 27.21
C CYS A 8 29.34 -5.92 26.85
N ILE A 9 28.86 -6.72 27.79
CA ILE A 9 28.50 -8.13 27.59
C ILE A 9 27.35 -8.16 26.56
N PHE A 10 27.67 -8.54 25.33
CA PHE A 10 26.69 -9.04 24.37
C PHE A 10 26.17 -10.39 24.89
N ILE A 11 25.00 -10.40 25.49
CA ILE A 11 24.26 -11.65 25.70
C ILE A 11 23.61 -11.99 24.36
N ILE A 12 24.31 -12.81 23.57
CA ILE A 12 23.73 -13.56 22.47
C ILE A 12 22.89 -14.67 23.12
N PHE A 13 21.57 -14.52 23.13
CA PHE A 13 20.69 -15.66 23.34
C PHE A 13 20.66 -16.47 22.04
N CYS A 14 21.62 -17.39 21.92
CA CYS A 14 21.53 -18.50 20.99
C CYS A 14 20.58 -19.52 21.63
N LEU A 15 19.29 -19.47 21.26
CA LEU A 15 18.39 -20.57 21.57
C LEU A 15 18.63 -21.66 20.51
N ASP A 16 19.36 -22.68 20.94
CA ASP A 16 19.31 -24.01 20.34
C ASP A 16 17.85 -24.45 20.22
N VAL A 17 17.33 -24.51 19.00
CA VAL A 17 16.09 -25.21 18.68
C VAL A 17 16.47 -26.55 18.08
N THR A 18 16.86 -27.48 18.94
CA THR A 18 16.82 -28.91 18.59
C THR A 18 15.39 -29.43 18.80
N ALA A 19 14.79 -29.86 17.70
CA ALA A 19 13.70 -30.84 17.58
C ALA A 19 12.53 -30.75 18.58
N GLY A 20 11.47 -30.07 18.14
CA GLY A 20 10.11 -30.24 18.63
C GLY A 20 9.12 -29.94 17.51
N PHE A 21 9.03 -30.86 16.54
CA PHE A 21 8.08 -30.77 15.41
C PHE A 21 6.63 -30.83 15.94
N LEU A 22 5.99 -29.67 16.05
CA LEU A 22 4.54 -29.53 16.08
C LEU A 22 4.13 -28.83 14.78
N PRO A 23 3.25 -29.41 13.95
CA PRO A 23 2.90 -28.82 12.66
C PRO A 23 1.99 -27.62 12.90
N ARG A 24 2.59 -26.43 12.99
CA ARG A 24 1.82 -25.18 12.87
C ARG A 24 1.40 -25.01 11.42
N TYR A 25 0.08 -25.06 11.25
CA TYR A 25 -0.69 -24.96 10.02
C TYR A 25 -0.40 -23.67 9.26
N ALA A 26 0.72 -23.63 8.51
CA ALA A 26 0.87 -22.69 7.41
C ALA A 26 -0.04 -23.20 6.28
N ARG A 27 -1.29 -22.74 6.27
CA ARG A 27 -2.24 -23.08 5.20
C ARG A 27 -1.77 -22.35 3.93
N GLN A 28 -0.93 -23.01 3.16
CA GLN A 28 -0.57 -22.61 1.81
C GLN A 28 -1.87 -22.56 1.00
N ILE A 29 -2.37 -21.36 0.71
CA ILE A 29 -3.59 -21.18 -0.08
C ILE A 29 -3.29 -21.69 -1.49
N HIS A 30 -3.77 -22.90 -1.78
CA HIS A 30 -3.66 -23.50 -3.09
C HIS A 30 -4.67 -22.81 -4.02
N VAL A 31 -4.18 -21.86 -4.82
CA VAL A 31 -4.99 -21.19 -5.84
C VAL A 31 -5.19 -22.17 -6.99
N LYS A 32 -6.39 -22.75 -7.11
CA LYS A 32 -6.79 -23.49 -8.32
C LYS A 32 -6.93 -22.48 -9.47
N GLY A 33 -5.95 -22.47 -10.37
CA GLY A 33 -6.04 -21.74 -11.63
C GLY A 33 -7.03 -22.44 -12.55
N ASN A 34 -8.23 -21.88 -12.70
CA ASN A 34 -9.11 -22.22 -13.82
C ASN A 34 -8.83 -21.22 -14.95
N ALA A 35 -8.24 -21.71 -16.03
CA ALA A 35 -8.11 -20.98 -17.28
C ALA A 35 -9.50 -20.82 -17.91
N GLY A 36 -10.07 -19.62 -17.75
CA GLY A 36 -11.32 -19.21 -18.36
C GLY A 36 -11.54 -17.73 -18.07
N THR A 37 -11.43 -16.90 -19.11
CA THR A 37 -11.73 -15.46 -19.23
C THR A 37 -12.49 -14.78 -18.06
N ASN A 38 -11.82 -14.55 -16.93
CA ASN A 38 -12.35 -13.88 -15.72
C ASN A 38 -11.29 -12.94 -15.10
N SER A 39 -10.66 -12.09 -15.93
CA SER A 39 -9.58 -11.18 -15.48
C SER A 39 -10.02 -10.15 -14.43
N GLU A 40 -11.32 -10.00 -14.17
CA GLU A 40 -11.87 -8.86 -13.41
C GLU A 40 -12.06 -9.13 -11.92
N ARG A 41 -11.97 -10.40 -11.46
CA ARG A 41 -12.27 -10.77 -10.07
C ARG A 41 -11.20 -11.68 -9.46
N ILE A 42 -10.71 -11.30 -8.28
CA ILE A 42 -9.80 -12.10 -7.46
C ILE A 42 -10.54 -12.47 -6.17
N ARG A 43 -10.47 -13.74 -5.75
CA ARG A 43 -11.10 -14.22 -4.51
C ARG A 43 -10.05 -14.68 -3.52
N ILE A 44 -10.13 -14.16 -2.29
CA ILE A 44 -9.27 -14.53 -1.16
C ILE A 44 -10.18 -14.85 0.02
N GLY A 45 -10.39 -16.15 0.28
CA GLY A 45 -11.40 -16.59 1.25
C GLY A 45 -12.81 -16.12 0.85
N ASP A 46 -13.51 -15.48 1.79
CA ASP A 46 -14.86 -14.93 1.60
C ASP A 46 -14.87 -13.55 0.94
N ILE A 47 -13.68 -12.92 0.78
CA ILE A 47 -13.53 -11.59 0.21
C ILE A 47 -13.35 -11.69 -1.31
N THR A 48 -14.16 -10.93 -2.04
CA THR A 48 -14.04 -10.78 -3.50
C THR A 48 -13.50 -9.40 -3.84
N CYS A 49 -12.34 -9.36 -4.48
CA CYS A 49 -11.74 -8.17 -5.08
C CYS A 49 -12.24 -7.99 -6.52
N ARG A 50 -12.76 -6.81 -6.83
CA ARG A 50 -13.19 -6.40 -8.18
C ARG A 50 -12.22 -5.37 -8.74
N GLU A 51 -11.78 -5.59 -9.97
CA GLU A 51 -10.99 -4.62 -10.73
C GLU A 51 -11.85 -3.39 -11.05
N ALA A 52 -11.27 -2.21 -10.90
CA ALA A 52 -11.87 -0.93 -11.22
C ALA A 52 -10.81 0.01 -11.81
N TRP A 53 -11.29 1.03 -12.51
CA TRP A 53 -10.45 1.99 -13.22
C TRP A 53 -10.85 3.40 -12.84
N PHE A 54 -9.86 4.25 -12.59
CA PHE A 54 -10.01 5.64 -12.25
C PHE A 54 -9.37 6.53 -13.32
N GLU A 55 -10.11 7.54 -13.79
CA GLU A 55 -9.57 8.53 -14.70
C GLU A 55 -8.73 9.55 -13.91
N GLN A 56 -7.42 9.37 -13.96
CA GLN A 56 -6.44 10.07 -13.16
C GLN A 56 -5.87 11.29 -13.89
N VAL A 57 -5.51 12.33 -13.13
CA VAL A 57 -4.74 13.47 -13.64
C VAL A 57 -3.29 13.02 -13.90
N LEU A 58 -2.74 13.37 -15.07
CA LEU A 58 -1.37 13.01 -15.40
C LEU A 58 -0.36 13.67 -14.44
N ASP A 59 -0.57 14.95 -14.15
CA ASP A 59 0.35 15.78 -13.39
C ASP A 59 -0.39 16.58 -12.31
N HIS A 60 -0.23 16.17 -11.05
CA HIS A 60 -0.85 16.84 -9.89
C HIS A 60 -0.17 18.16 -9.51
N PHE A 61 1.01 18.45 -10.06
CA PHE A 61 1.83 19.60 -9.67
C PHE A 61 1.94 20.66 -10.78
N SER A 62 1.20 20.47 -11.88
CA SER A 62 1.03 21.46 -12.93
C SER A 62 -0.41 21.92 -13.00
N TRP A 63 -0.61 23.22 -13.08
CA TRP A 63 -1.93 23.84 -13.18
C TRP A 63 -2.49 23.86 -14.61
N HIS A 64 -1.65 23.59 -15.62
CA HIS A 64 -1.94 23.87 -17.03
C HIS A 64 -2.29 22.62 -17.85
N ASN A 65 -2.27 21.42 -17.26
CA ASN A 65 -2.36 20.17 -17.99
C ASN A 65 -3.56 19.33 -17.55
N ASP A 66 -4.61 19.33 -18.37
CA ASP A 66 -5.80 18.50 -18.18
C ASP A 66 -5.67 17.08 -18.76
N THR A 67 -4.46 16.65 -19.12
CA THR A 67 -4.26 15.28 -19.60
C THR A 67 -4.69 14.27 -18.53
N ARG A 68 -5.52 13.31 -18.95
CA ARG A 68 -6.02 12.23 -18.11
C ARG A 68 -5.51 10.88 -18.62
N TRP A 69 -5.42 9.91 -17.71
CA TRP A 69 -5.03 8.54 -18.00
C TRP A 69 -5.78 7.56 -17.08
N GLN A 70 -5.76 6.26 -17.40
CA GLN A 70 -6.51 5.26 -16.64
C GLN A 70 -5.60 4.57 -15.61
N GLN A 71 -5.92 4.73 -14.33
CA GLN A 71 -5.24 4.07 -13.23
C GLN A 71 -6.09 2.91 -12.69
N ARG A 72 -5.46 1.74 -12.57
CA ARG A 72 -6.11 0.54 -12.06
C ARG A 72 -6.13 0.55 -10.53
N TYR A 73 -7.25 0.10 -9.97
CA TYR A 73 -7.33 -0.23 -8.54
C TYR A 73 -8.29 -1.40 -8.33
N TYR A 74 -8.23 -2.02 -7.16
CA TYR A 74 -9.15 -3.07 -6.77
C TYR A 74 -9.90 -2.67 -5.51
N VAL A 75 -11.18 -3.03 -5.47
CA VAL A 75 -12.02 -2.93 -4.27
C VAL A 75 -12.34 -4.33 -3.81
N CYS A 76 -11.94 -4.69 -2.59
CA CYS A 76 -12.22 -5.99 -1.99
C CYS A 76 -13.13 -5.86 -0.79
N GLN A 77 -14.20 -6.65 -0.81
CA GLN A 77 -15.19 -6.72 0.26
C GLN A 77 -15.73 -8.15 0.39
N GLU A 78 -16.16 -8.52 1.60
CA GLU A 78 -17.07 -9.66 1.78
C GLU A 78 -18.39 -9.35 1.04
N THR A 79 -19.11 -10.39 0.60
CA THR A 79 -20.24 -10.38 -0.35
C THR A 79 -21.23 -9.20 -0.25
N GLU A 80 -21.94 -8.91 -1.36
CA GLU A 80 -22.74 -7.70 -1.68
C GLU A 80 -23.71 -7.16 -0.61
N ASP A 81 -23.99 -7.90 0.45
CA ASP A 81 -24.84 -7.49 1.59
C ASP A 81 -24.13 -6.65 2.66
N ASN A 82 -22.81 -6.42 2.58
CA ASN A 82 -22.15 -5.45 3.46
C ASN A 82 -22.51 -4.02 3.03
N SER A 83 -23.61 -3.49 3.57
CA SER A 83 -24.03 -2.11 3.37
C SER A 83 -22.91 -1.17 3.81
N ILE A 84 -22.22 -0.57 2.85
CA ILE A 84 -21.24 0.48 3.09
C ILE A 84 -21.93 1.58 3.89
N THR A 85 -21.43 1.84 5.09
CA THR A 85 -21.94 2.91 5.94
C THR A 85 -21.07 4.15 5.78
N PRO A 86 -21.57 5.35 6.16
CA PRO A 86 -20.76 6.55 6.14
C PRO A 86 -19.47 6.51 7.00
N SER A 87 -19.35 5.52 7.88
CA SER A 87 -18.23 5.32 8.81
C SER A 87 -17.45 4.01 8.59
N THR A 88 -17.78 3.24 7.56
CA THR A 88 -17.11 1.96 7.28
C THR A 88 -15.61 2.22 7.06
N PRO A 89 -14.69 1.59 7.81
CA PRO A 89 -13.26 1.81 7.66
C PRO A 89 -12.75 1.39 6.29
N ILE A 90 -11.69 2.04 5.80
CA ILE A 90 -11.00 1.70 4.57
C ILE A 90 -9.57 1.31 4.93
N PHE A 91 -9.15 0.13 4.51
CA PHE A 91 -7.74 -0.23 4.48
C PHE A 91 -7.24 -0.05 3.06
N PHE A 92 -6.30 0.88 2.89
CA PHE A 92 -5.82 1.28 1.58
C PHE A 92 -4.38 0.80 1.39
N TYR A 93 -4.16 -0.13 0.46
CA TYR A 93 -2.81 -0.56 0.09
C TYR A 93 -2.21 0.42 -0.92
N CYS A 94 -1.09 1.04 -0.54
CA CYS A 94 -0.27 1.83 -1.44
C CYS A 94 0.53 0.88 -2.35
N GLY A 95 -0.03 0.55 -3.52
CA GLY A 95 0.64 -0.29 -4.52
C GLY A 95 2.01 0.26 -4.87
N ASN A 96 2.97 -0.62 -5.10
CA ASN A 96 4.37 -0.22 -5.23
C ASN A 96 4.94 -0.67 -6.58
N GLU A 97 6.19 -1.11 -6.64
CA GLU A 97 6.98 -1.36 -7.84
C GLU A 97 6.60 -2.63 -8.62
N GLY A 98 5.30 -2.90 -8.82
CA GLY A 98 4.83 -4.11 -9.44
C GLY A 98 3.34 -4.16 -9.72
N ASN A 99 2.92 -5.26 -10.35
CA ASN A 99 1.51 -5.52 -10.63
C ASN A 99 0.73 -5.68 -9.31
N VAL A 100 -0.34 -4.89 -9.16
CA VAL A 100 -1.10 -4.82 -7.91
C VAL A 100 -1.71 -6.15 -7.47
N GLU A 101 -2.01 -7.04 -8.42
CA GLU A 101 -2.56 -8.37 -8.14
C GLU A 101 -1.60 -9.23 -7.31
N MET A 102 -0.29 -9.00 -7.43
CA MET A 102 0.70 -9.64 -6.58
C MET A 102 0.48 -9.26 -5.11
N TYR A 103 0.23 -7.99 -4.82
CA TYR A 103 0.04 -7.51 -3.45
C TYR A 103 -1.30 -7.97 -2.87
N ILE A 104 -2.34 -8.03 -3.69
CA ILE A 104 -3.64 -8.63 -3.31
C ILE A 104 -3.46 -10.07 -2.83
N LYS A 105 -2.65 -10.87 -3.53
CA LYS A 105 -2.44 -12.29 -3.20
C LYS A 105 -1.53 -12.52 -1.99
N ASN A 106 -0.69 -11.56 -1.63
CA ASN A 106 0.37 -11.73 -0.63
C ASN A 106 0.21 -10.87 0.64
N THR A 107 -0.76 -9.96 0.69
CA THR A 107 -0.97 -9.08 1.86
C THR A 107 -2.04 -9.64 2.80
N GLY A 108 -1.81 -10.84 3.32
CA GLY A 108 -2.79 -11.56 4.16
C GLY A 108 -3.30 -10.76 5.36
N LEU A 109 -2.42 -9.96 5.99
CA LEU A 109 -2.76 -9.11 7.14
C LEU A 109 -3.99 -8.23 6.89
N MET A 110 -4.11 -7.63 5.70
CA MET A 110 -5.26 -6.78 5.39
C MET A 110 -6.56 -7.58 5.33
N PHE A 111 -6.55 -8.76 4.71
CA PHE A 111 -7.74 -9.63 4.59
C PHE A 111 -8.17 -10.19 5.95
N GLU A 112 -7.22 -10.62 6.78
CA GLU A 112 -7.50 -11.13 8.13
C GLU A 112 -8.13 -10.06 9.02
N ASN A 113 -7.63 -8.82 8.94
CA ASN A 113 -8.17 -7.71 9.73
C ASN A 113 -9.43 -7.11 9.11
N ALA A 114 -9.63 -7.18 7.78
CA ALA A 114 -10.81 -6.66 7.11
C ALA A 114 -12.10 -7.16 7.76
N LYS A 115 -12.13 -8.46 8.07
CA LYS A 115 -13.27 -9.12 8.70
C LYS A 115 -13.54 -8.60 10.10
N LEU A 116 -12.50 -8.42 10.91
CA LEU A 116 -12.60 -7.93 12.28
C LEU A 116 -13.10 -6.48 12.36
N PHE A 117 -12.65 -5.64 11.44
CA PHE A 117 -13.01 -4.22 11.41
C PHE A 117 -14.18 -3.90 10.48
N SER A 118 -14.75 -4.92 9.82
CA SER A 118 -15.70 -4.76 8.72
C SER A 118 -15.24 -3.71 7.70
N ALA A 119 -13.94 -3.72 7.39
CA ALA A 119 -13.29 -2.73 6.54
C ALA A 119 -13.39 -3.11 5.06
N ILE A 120 -13.48 -2.09 4.21
CA ILE A 120 -13.30 -2.25 2.76
C ILE A 120 -11.82 -2.17 2.46
N LEU A 121 -11.33 -3.08 1.62
CA LEU A 121 -9.94 -3.01 1.16
C LEU A 121 -9.90 -2.33 -0.21
N ILE A 122 -8.97 -1.40 -0.37
CA ILE A 122 -8.67 -0.78 -1.65
C ILE A 122 -7.19 -1.01 -1.94
N PHE A 123 -6.88 -1.58 -3.10
CA PHE A 123 -5.51 -1.73 -3.58
C PHE A 123 -5.35 -0.85 -4.81
N ALA A 124 -4.65 0.28 -4.69
CA ALA A 124 -4.38 1.16 -5.83
C ALA A 124 -3.06 0.74 -6.50
N GLU A 125 -3.09 0.54 -7.82
CA GLU A 125 -1.87 0.25 -8.57
C GLU A 125 -1.03 1.53 -8.74
N HIS A 126 0.28 1.39 -8.63
CA HIS A 126 1.19 2.51 -8.79
C HIS A 126 1.26 2.93 -10.27
N ARG A 127 1.31 4.25 -10.54
CA ARG A 127 1.57 4.76 -11.89
C ARG A 127 2.86 4.15 -12.47
N TYR A 128 2.83 3.83 -13.76
CA TYR A 128 3.90 3.15 -14.53
C TYR A 128 4.14 1.66 -14.18
N TYR A 129 3.30 1.04 -13.35
CA TYR A 129 3.40 -0.39 -13.04
C TYR A 129 2.13 -1.15 -13.43
N GLY A 130 2.29 -2.45 -13.68
CA GLY A 130 1.19 -3.33 -14.06
C GLY A 130 0.49 -2.87 -15.34
N LYS A 131 -0.79 -2.53 -15.22
CA LYS A 131 -1.59 -2.00 -16.35
C LYS A 131 -1.81 -0.48 -16.26
N SER A 132 -1.27 0.17 -15.23
CA SER A 132 -1.45 1.60 -14.95
C SER A 132 -0.37 2.42 -15.64
N LEU A 133 -0.43 2.50 -16.98
CA LEU A 133 0.61 3.09 -17.82
C LEU A 133 0.12 4.38 -18.50
N PRO A 134 0.51 5.58 -18.02
CA PRO A 134 0.01 6.85 -18.57
C PRO A 134 0.29 7.06 -20.07
N PHE A 135 1.42 6.52 -20.55
CA PHE A 135 1.87 6.60 -21.95
C PHE A 135 2.01 5.23 -22.61
N GLY A 136 1.30 4.22 -22.11
CA GLY A 136 1.42 2.85 -22.61
C GLY A 136 2.85 2.32 -22.53
N SER A 137 3.43 1.93 -23.67
CA SER A 137 4.78 1.37 -23.76
C SER A 137 5.91 2.41 -23.91
N ASP A 138 5.60 3.71 -23.86
CA ASP A 138 6.63 4.75 -23.92
C ASP A 138 7.26 5.01 -22.54
N PHE A 139 8.53 4.62 -22.42
CA PHE A 139 9.38 4.85 -21.24
C PHE A 139 10.55 5.81 -21.55
N SER A 140 10.36 6.73 -22.49
CA SER A 140 11.30 7.83 -22.74
C SER A 140 11.44 8.73 -21.51
N ALA A 141 12.54 9.49 -21.41
CA ALA A 141 12.74 10.45 -20.31
C ALA A 141 11.61 11.49 -20.23
N ALA A 142 11.02 11.87 -21.37
CA ALA A 142 9.89 12.80 -21.41
C ALA A 142 8.61 12.19 -20.82
N SER A 143 8.37 10.90 -21.04
CA SER A 143 7.26 10.15 -20.42
C SER A 143 7.54 9.90 -18.93
N LEU A 144 8.72 9.40 -18.58
CA LEU A 144 9.09 9.03 -17.21
C LEU A 144 9.19 10.21 -16.24
N ARG A 145 9.18 11.46 -16.72
CA ARG A 145 9.21 12.65 -15.85
C ARG A 145 8.05 12.69 -14.83
N TYR A 146 6.94 11.99 -15.10
CA TYR A 146 5.81 11.93 -14.18
C TYR A 146 5.83 10.69 -13.26
N LEU A 147 6.88 9.87 -13.32
CA LEU A 147 7.11 8.76 -12.41
C LEU A 147 7.86 9.28 -11.17
N SER A 148 7.10 9.77 -10.19
CA SER A 148 7.63 10.15 -8.88
C SER A 148 6.71 9.66 -7.76
N HIS A 149 7.24 9.55 -6.54
CA HIS A 149 6.42 9.16 -5.40
C HIS A 149 5.40 10.25 -5.03
N GLU A 150 5.71 11.53 -5.21
CA GLU A 150 4.76 12.62 -4.93
C GLU A 150 3.54 12.53 -5.84
N GLN A 151 3.79 12.25 -7.13
CA GLN A 151 2.75 12.03 -8.11
C GLN A 151 1.88 10.81 -7.77
N ALA A 152 2.51 9.70 -7.34
CA ALA A 152 1.80 8.52 -6.89
C ALA A 152 0.97 8.77 -5.60
N LEU A 153 1.47 9.58 -4.67
CA LEU A 153 0.70 9.96 -3.47
C LEU A 153 -0.50 10.84 -3.83
N GLY A 154 -0.34 11.75 -4.80
CA GLY A 154 -1.44 12.53 -5.38
C GLY A 154 -2.50 11.62 -6.00
N ASP A 155 -2.08 10.59 -6.71
CA ASP A 155 -2.99 9.60 -7.30
C ASP A 155 -3.87 8.91 -6.26
N TYR A 156 -3.24 8.42 -5.18
CA TYR A 156 -3.93 7.75 -4.09
C TYR A 156 -4.92 8.67 -3.38
N ALA A 157 -4.54 9.94 -3.18
CA ALA A 157 -5.39 10.94 -2.55
C ALA A 157 -6.69 11.15 -3.34
N VAL A 158 -6.57 11.34 -4.66
CA VAL A 158 -7.72 11.59 -5.53
C VAL A 158 -8.60 10.34 -5.68
N ILE A 159 -8.02 9.14 -5.79
CA ILE A 159 -8.79 7.88 -5.78
C ILE A 159 -9.62 7.74 -4.49
N LEU A 160 -9.00 8.01 -3.33
CA LEU A 160 -9.69 7.89 -2.04
C LEU A 160 -10.80 8.94 -1.88
N ASP A 161 -10.56 10.18 -2.29
CA ASP A 161 -11.59 11.22 -2.28
C ASP A 161 -12.79 10.82 -3.13
N ASP A 162 -12.52 10.38 -4.37
CA ASP A 162 -13.57 9.96 -5.30
C ASP A 162 -14.37 8.78 -4.77
N PHE A 163 -13.67 7.75 -4.30
CA PHE A 163 -14.32 6.59 -3.71
C PHE A 163 -15.19 6.98 -2.51
N LYS A 164 -14.68 7.78 -1.57
CA LYS A 164 -15.44 8.19 -0.40
C LYS A 164 -16.67 9.02 -0.77
N ARG A 165 -16.55 9.93 -1.73
CA ARG A 165 -17.66 10.77 -2.22
C ARG A 165 -18.72 9.92 -2.92
N LYS A 166 -18.32 9.05 -3.84
CA LYS A 166 -19.23 8.15 -4.59
C LYS A 166 -20.02 7.23 -3.68
N HIS A 167 -19.40 6.75 -2.60
CA HIS A 167 -20.01 5.82 -1.64
C HIS A 167 -20.56 6.50 -0.37
N LYS A 168 -20.61 7.84 -0.32
CA LYS A 168 -21.11 8.63 0.83
C LYS A 168 -20.42 8.29 2.16
N MET A 169 -19.13 8.01 2.11
CA MET A 169 -18.26 7.57 3.22
C MET A 169 -17.59 8.76 3.94
N SER A 170 -18.34 9.82 4.24
CA SER A 170 -17.78 11.09 4.73
C SER A 170 -17.06 10.99 6.08
N ARG A 171 -17.40 10.02 6.93
CA ARG A 171 -16.79 9.79 8.25
C ARG A 171 -15.85 8.59 8.29
N SER A 172 -15.66 7.91 7.17
CA SER A 172 -14.82 6.72 7.08
C SER A 172 -13.36 7.05 7.33
N LYS A 173 -12.76 6.25 8.21
CA LYS A 173 -11.35 6.30 8.56
C LYS A 173 -10.54 5.45 7.61
N VAL A 174 -9.40 5.96 7.17
CA VAL A 174 -8.49 5.32 6.22
C VAL A 174 -7.18 4.99 6.92
N ILE A 175 -6.78 3.72 6.86
CA ILE A 175 -5.45 3.27 7.27
C ILE A 175 -4.68 2.84 6.03
N ALA A 176 -3.53 3.46 5.78
CA ALA A 176 -2.64 3.10 4.67
C ALA A 176 -1.79 1.88 5.03
N PHE A 177 -1.60 0.97 4.08
CA PHE A 177 -0.81 -0.25 4.22
C PHE A 177 0.18 -0.36 3.06
N GLY A 178 1.37 -0.87 3.36
CA GLY A 178 2.32 -1.21 2.31
C GLY A 178 3.57 -1.88 2.86
N GLY A 179 4.22 -2.66 1.99
CA GLY A 179 5.50 -3.31 2.27
C GLY A 179 6.63 -2.76 1.40
N SER A 180 7.87 -2.78 1.90
CA SER A 180 9.04 -2.28 1.14
C SER A 180 8.85 -0.81 0.73
N TYR A 181 9.01 -0.44 -0.55
CA TYR A 181 8.67 0.87 -1.07
C TYR A 181 7.19 1.24 -0.88
N GLY A 182 6.27 0.27 -0.94
CA GLY A 182 4.86 0.52 -0.57
C GLY A 182 4.70 0.93 0.90
N GLY A 183 5.56 0.43 1.78
CA GLY A 183 5.62 0.83 3.18
C GLY A 183 6.14 2.26 3.34
N MET A 184 7.14 2.64 2.54
CA MET A 184 7.62 4.03 2.46
C MET A 184 6.49 4.94 1.99
N LEU A 185 5.82 4.60 0.89
CA LEU A 185 4.64 5.31 0.39
C LEU A 185 3.55 5.43 1.45
N SER A 186 3.25 4.37 2.21
CA SER A 186 2.24 4.41 3.27
C SER A 186 2.58 5.37 4.39
N ALA A 187 3.83 5.34 4.89
CA ALA A 187 4.30 6.26 5.91
C ALA A 187 4.20 7.72 5.42
N TRP A 188 4.68 7.95 4.21
CA TRP A 188 4.67 9.23 3.55
C TRP A 188 3.28 9.76 3.25
N PHE A 189 2.38 8.89 2.85
CA PHE A 189 1.00 9.25 2.57
C PHE A 189 0.32 9.79 3.82
N ARG A 190 0.52 9.13 4.97
CA ARG A 190 0.07 9.63 6.27
C ARG A 190 0.72 10.96 6.64
N MET A 191 2.03 11.12 6.40
CA MET A 191 2.74 12.37 6.73
C MET A 191 2.25 13.57 5.91
N LYS A 192 1.98 13.38 4.61
CA LYS A 192 1.66 14.46 3.67
C LYS A 192 0.16 14.71 3.50
N TYR A 193 -0.66 13.67 3.64
CA TYR A 193 -2.12 13.75 3.52
C TYR A 193 -2.81 13.30 4.83
N PRO A 194 -2.47 13.89 5.99
CA PRO A 194 -3.03 13.45 7.27
C PRO A 194 -4.53 13.73 7.42
N HIS A 195 -5.09 14.55 6.53
CA HIS A 195 -6.53 14.85 6.42
C HIS A 195 -7.30 13.78 5.62
N ILE A 196 -6.60 12.93 4.86
CA ILE A 196 -7.18 11.81 4.09
C ILE A 196 -6.95 10.48 4.81
N VAL A 197 -5.76 10.29 5.37
CA VAL A 197 -5.30 9.03 5.98
C VAL A 197 -5.04 9.23 7.47
N GLU A 198 -5.74 8.50 8.35
CA GLU A 198 -5.59 8.62 9.80
C GLU A 198 -4.40 7.88 10.39
N GLY A 199 -3.93 6.82 9.74
CA GLY A 199 -2.79 6.04 10.21
C GLY A 199 -2.14 5.24 9.08
N ALA A 200 -0.94 4.71 9.32
CA ALA A 200 -0.21 3.91 8.35
C ALA A 200 0.48 2.71 9.00
N VAL A 201 0.42 1.58 8.31
CA VAL A 201 1.20 0.37 8.59
C VAL A 201 2.30 0.27 7.53
N ALA A 202 3.48 0.78 7.88
CA ALA A 202 4.66 0.83 7.01
C ALA A 202 5.55 -0.40 7.25
N ALA A 203 5.20 -1.55 6.66
CA ALA A 203 5.88 -2.81 6.91
C ALA A 203 7.25 -2.86 6.21
N SER A 204 8.32 -3.06 6.98
CA SER A 204 9.70 -3.18 6.47
C SER A 204 10.10 -2.06 5.50
N ALA A 205 9.70 -0.82 5.81
CA ALA A 205 9.94 0.35 4.97
C ALA A 205 11.34 0.93 5.24
N PRO A 206 12.29 0.88 4.28
CA PRO A 206 13.66 1.35 4.50
C PRO A 206 13.78 2.89 4.37
N VAL A 207 12.95 3.64 5.10
CA VAL A 207 12.92 5.12 5.06
C VAL A 207 14.25 5.77 5.47
N LEU A 208 15.14 5.04 6.16
CA LEU A 208 16.45 5.52 6.60
C LEU A 208 17.61 5.10 5.69
N ALA A 209 17.38 4.37 4.60
CA ALA A 209 18.44 3.86 3.74
C ALA A 209 19.09 4.94 2.83
N PHE A 210 18.72 6.21 2.98
CA PHE A 210 19.23 7.33 2.19
C PHE A 210 20.42 8.00 2.88
N HIS A 211 21.42 8.41 2.09
CA HIS A 211 22.71 8.91 2.59
C HIS A 211 22.58 10.12 3.54
N SER A 212 21.62 11.00 3.30
CA SER A 212 21.30 12.17 4.14
C SER A 212 20.59 11.81 5.45
N SER A 213 19.86 10.68 5.49
CA SER A 213 19.13 10.20 6.67
C SER A 213 20.02 9.50 7.70
N ALA A 214 21.21 9.06 7.29
CA ALA A 214 22.16 8.35 8.14
C ALA A 214 23.01 9.28 9.03
N GLN A 215 22.97 10.60 8.79
CA GLN A 215 23.80 11.58 9.50
C GLN A 215 22.95 12.52 10.37
N GLY A 216 22.61 12.07 11.58
CA GLY A 216 22.00 12.88 12.64
C GLY A 216 20.71 12.31 13.23
N PRO A 217 20.16 12.94 14.29
CA PRO A 217 18.87 12.54 14.84
C PRO A 217 17.77 12.71 13.80
N TRP A 218 16.84 11.75 13.75
CA TRP A 218 15.75 11.74 12.78
C TRP A 218 14.93 13.04 12.83
N ARG A 219 14.70 13.65 11.66
CA ARG A 219 13.88 14.85 11.49
C ARG A 219 12.87 14.61 10.36
N SER A 220 11.61 14.38 10.72
CA SER A 220 10.48 14.27 9.78
C SER A 220 10.44 15.41 8.75
N GLU A 221 10.76 16.62 9.19
CA GLU A 221 10.72 17.87 8.44
C GLU A 221 11.65 17.85 7.20
N LYS A 222 12.81 17.21 7.32
CA LYS A 222 13.92 17.31 6.35
C LYS A 222 13.99 16.16 5.36
N TYR A 223 13.23 15.09 5.58
CA TYR A 223 13.34 13.88 4.77
C TYR A 223 12.95 14.09 3.29
N TRP A 224 12.15 15.12 3.03
CA TRP A 224 11.56 15.42 1.72
C TRP A 224 12.25 16.53 0.94
N GLN A 225 13.34 17.09 1.47
CA GLN A 225 14.15 18.13 0.82
C GLN A 225 15.34 17.48 0.12
#